data_AF-A0A438BA11-F1
#
_entry.id   AF-A0A438BA11-F1
#
_cell.length_a   1.000
_cell.length_b   1.000
_cell.length_c   1.000
_cell.angle_alpha   90.00
_cell.angle_beta   90.00
_cell.angle_gamma   90.00
#
_symmetry.space_group_name_H-M   'P 1'
#
loop_
_entity.id
_entity.type
_entity.pdbx_description
1 polymer ?
#
loop_
_entity_poly.entity_id
_entity_poly.type
_entity_poly.pdbx_seq_one_letter_code
_entity_poly.pdbx_strand_id
1 'polypeptide(L)'
;MNGSLWSELGGLVDAGELFLEPGIAEKCAQRCAQLRVELEDLKWQSKDLTRIDGLGPLPSGVALARKFEQKATGGEYPLDQALADHIAVVEQMKSVFEKIAQNFTAAEESNAQRFTGIQHG
;
A
#
# COMPACT_ATOMS: atom_id res chain seq x y z
N MET A 1 6.77 2.85 12.64
CA MET A 1 6.22 4.22 12.50
C MET A 1 5.73 4.48 11.07
N ASN A 2 5.04 3.54 10.41
CA ASN A 2 4.79 3.67 8.96
C ASN A 2 3.35 4.11 8.61
N GLY A 3 2.50 4.36 9.61
CA GLY A 3 1.13 4.86 9.42
C GLY A 3 0.94 6.38 9.61
N SER A 4 1.94 7.10 10.13
CA SER A 4 1.78 8.53 10.44
C SER A 4 1.84 9.41 9.19
N LEU A 5 2.81 9.16 8.29
CA LEU A 5 3.02 10.01 7.12
C LEU A 5 1.81 10.05 6.18
N TRP A 6 1.26 8.89 5.81
CA TRP A 6 0.14 8.85 4.86
C TRP A 6 -1.15 9.41 5.45
N SER A 7 -1.34 9.26 6.77
CA SER A 7 -2.43 9.93 7.47
C SER A 7 -2.26 11.45 7.45
N GLU A 8 -1.03 11.96 7.67
CA GLU A 8 -0.72 13.39 7.60
C GLU A 8 -0.95 13.96 6.20
N LEU A 9 -0.44 13.27 5.17
CA LEU A 9 -0.68 13.64 3.77
C LEU A 9 -2.17 13.66 3.43
N GLY A 10 -2.94 12.68 3.92
CA GLY A 10 -4.39 12.67 3.78
C GLY A 10 -5.05 13.90 4.39
N GLY A 11 -4.57 14.38 5.54
CA GLY A 11 -5.02 15.63 6.15
C GLY A 11 -4.71 16.86 5.32
N LEU A 12 -3.55 16.91 4.66
CA LEU A 12 -3.19 18.00 3.74
C LEU A 12 -4.08 18.01 2.48
N VAL A 13 -4.49 16.83 1.99
CA VAL A 13 -5.45 16.71 0.89
C VAL A 13 -6.81 17.25 1.32
N ASP A 14 -7.28 16.87 2.52
CA ASP A 14 -8.56 17.35 3.07
C ASP A 14 -8.54 18.87 3.30
N ALA A 15 -7.39 19.46 3.64
CA ALA A 15 -7.18 20.91 3.76
C ALA A 15 -7.04 21.64 2.41
N GLY A 16 -6.94 20.92 1.30
CA GLY A 16 -6.69 21.50 -0.03
C GLY A 16 -5.26 22.01 -0.23
N GLU A 17 -4.33 21.65 0.64
CA GLU A 17 -2.92 22.06 0.60
C GLU A 17 -2.05 21.09 -0.22
N LEU A 18 -2.54 19.87 -0.44
CA LEU A 18 -1.91 18.88 -1.31
C LEU A 18 -2.80 18.54 -2.50
N PHE A 19 -2.27 18.77 -3.69
CA PHE A 19 -2.90 18.46 -4.96
C PHE A 19 -1.88 17.86 -5.94
N LEU A 20 -2.38 17.20 -6.97
CA LEU A 20 -1.58 16.68 -8.08
C LEU A 20 -2.21 17.12 -9.39
N GLU A 21 -1.41 17.07 -10.45
CA GLU A 21 -1.89 17.30 -11.81
C GLU A 21 -3.02 16.32 -12.19
N PRO A 22 -3.94 16.74 -13.07
CA PRO A 22 -5.07 15.93 -13.49
C PRO A 22 -4.63 14.56 -14.04
N GLY A 23 -5.28 13.48 -13.61
CA GLY A 23 -4.95 12.13 -14.09
C GLY A 23 -3.70 11.51 -13.47
N ILE A 24 -2.90 12.24 -12.68
CA ILE A 24 -1.71 11.69 -12.02
C ILE A 24 -2.11 10.93 -10.75
N ALA A 25 -3.05 11.46 -9.98
CA ALA A 25 -3.54 10.82 -8.76
C ALA A 25 -4.16 9.45 -9.04
N GLU A 26 -4.96 9.32 -10.10
CA GLU A 26 -5.58 8.08 -10.55
C GLU A 26 -4.53 7.04 -10.98
N LYS A 27 -3.50 7.48 -11.73
CA LYS A 27 -2.38 6.61 -12.12
C LYS A 27 -1.61 6.12 -10.89
N CYS A 28 -1.33 7.00 -9.93
CA CYS A 28 -0.66 6.63 -8.69
C CYS A 28 -1.50 5.64 -7.87
N ALA A 29 -2.80 5.87 -7.73
CA ALA A 29 -3.73 4.94 -7.07
C ALA A 29 -3.75 3.58 -7.77
N GLN A 30 -3.78 3.56 -9.11
CA GLN A 30 -3.73 2.32 -9.90
C GLN A 30 -2.41 1.56 -9.68
N ARG A 31 -1.27 2.26 -9.63
CA ARG A 31 0.03 1.63 -9.35
C ARG A 31 0.10 1.08 -7.93
N CYS A 32 -0.46 1.78 -6.95
CA CYS A 32 -0.58 1.25 -5.58
C CYS A 32 -1.45 -0.02 -5.55
N ALA A 33 -2.55 -0.04 -6.30
CA ALA A 33 -3.38 -1.23 -6.41
C ALA A 33 -2.65 -2.43 -7.04
N GLN A 34 -1.83 -2.20 -8.07
CA GLN A 34 -1.00 -3.24 -8.69
C GLN A 34 0.07 -3.76 -7.72
N LEU A 35 0.81 -2.85 -7.07
CA LEU A 35 1.84 -3.21 -6.10
C LEU A 35 1.25 -4.01 -4.92
N ARG A 36 0.06 -3.64 -4.44
CA ARG A 36 -0.63 -4.40 -3.39
C ARG A 36 -0.90 -5.85 -3.82
N VAL A 37 -1.31 -6.08 -5.07
CA VAL A 37 -1.53 -7.43 -5.61
C VAL A 37 -0.22 -8.21 -5.63
N GLU A 38 0.86 -7.61 -6.13
CA GLU A 38 2.18 -8.26 -6.15
C GLU A 38 2.67 -8.63 -4.75
N LEU A 39 2.44 -7.76 -3.75
CA LEU A 39 2.80 -8.04 -2.36
C LEU A 39 1.94 -9.15 -1.73
N GLU A 40 0.65 -9.21 -2.04
CA GLU A 40 -0.22 -10.32 -1.60
C GLU A 40 0.20 -11.65 -2.24
N ASP A 41 0.60 -11.63 -3.52
CA ASP A 41 1.12 -12.82 -4.21
C ASP A 41 2.43 -13.30 -3.55
N LEU A 42 3.34 -12.39 -3.21
CA LEU A 42 4.57 -12.70 -2.47
C LEU A 42 4.26 -13.26 -1.07
N LYS A 43 3.27 -12.70 -0.38
CA LYS A 43 2.83 -13.18 0.95
C LYS A 43 2.18 -14.56 0.88
N TRP A 44 1.53 -14.87 -0.24
CA TRP A 44 1.02 -16.21 -0.47
C TRP A 44 2.16 -17.19 -0.73
N GLN A 45 3.12 -16.84 -1.58
CA GLN A 45 4.32 -17.66 -1.85
C GLN A 45 5.21 -17.86 -0.62
N SER A 46 5.30 -16.88 0.28
CA SER A 46 6.09 -17.00 1.50
C SER A 46 5.58 -18.09 2.45
N LYS A 47 4.34 -18.55 2.29
CA LYS A 47 3.79 -19.67 3.06
C LYS A 47 4.55 -20.97 2.80
N ASP A 48 5.11 -21.15 1.61
CA ASP A 48 5.91 -22.32 1.28
C ASP A 48 7.23 -22.37 2.04
N LEU A 49 7.66 -21.23 2.61
CA LEU A 49 8.88 -21.12 3.41
C LEU A 49 8.65 -21.40 4.90
N THR A 50 7.40 -21.63 5.32
CA THR A 50 7.04 -21.90 6.72
C THR A 50 7.49 -23.27 7.21
N ARG A 51 7.85 -24.18 6.30
CA ARG A 51 8.41 -25.49 6.61
C ARG A 51 9.58 -25.79 5.68
N ILE A 52 10.76 -26.02 6.25
CA ILE A 52 11.99 -26.27 5.49
C ILE A 52 12.48 -27.69 5.76
N ASP A 53 12.26 -28.57 4.78
CA ASP A 53 12.74 -29.95 4.81
C ASP A 53 14.05 -30.10 3.99
N GLY A 54 14.69 -31.28 4.04
CA GLY A 54 15.80 -31.62 3.13
C GLY A 54 17.20 -31.24 3.60
N LEU A 55 17.37 -30.69 4.80
CA LEU A 55 18.68 -30.35 5.39
C LEU A 55 19.34 -31.49 6.18
N GLY A 56 18.77 -32.70 6.11
CA GLY A 56 19.26 -33.90 6.78
C GLY A 56 18.89 -33.99 8.27
N PRO A 57 19.04 -35.17 8.89
CA PRO A 57 18.58 -35.42 10.27
C PRO A 57 19.59 -35.00 11.35
N LEU A 58 20.79 -34.55 10.97
CA LEU A 58 21.79 -34.11 11.93
C LEU A 58 21.29 -32.88 12.72
N PRO A 59 21.68 -32.70 14.00
CA PRO A 59 21.23 -31.57 14.81
C PRO A 59 21.47 -30.20 14.16
N SER A 60 22.54 -30.04 13.39
CA SER A 60 22.84 -28.83 12.63
C SER A 60 21.85 -28.57 11.49
N GLY A 61 21.40 -29.61 10.79
CA GLY A 61 20.39 -29.53 9.73
C GLY A 61 19.04 -29.10 10.29
N VAL A 62 18.61 -29.71 11.40
CA VAL A 62 17.38 -29.33 12.12
C VAL A 62 17.45 -27.89 12.62
N ALA A 63 18.59 -27.47 13.19
CA ALA A 63 18.78 -26.10 13.66
C ALA A 63 18.74 -25.08 12.50
N LEU A 64 19.28 -25.43 11.33
CA LEU A 64 19.26 -24.56 10.15
C LEU A 64 17.86 -24.44 9.55
N ALA A 65 17.10 -25.54 9.44
CA ALA A 65 15.70 -25.53 9.02
C ALA A 65 14.88 -24.56 9.87
N ARG A 66 14.94 -24.73 11.20
CA ARG A 66 14.24 -23.86 12.15
C ARG A 66 14.59 -22.38 11.99
N LYS A 67 15.85 -22.04 11.71
CA LYS A 67 16.26 -20.65 11.48
C LYS A 67 15.63 -20.05 10.23
N PHE A 68 15.51 -20.82 9.15
CA PHE A 68 14.86 -20.36 7.92
C PHE A 68 13.35 -20.25 8.07
N GLU A 69 12.72 -21.23 8.73
CA GLU A 69 11.29 -21.19 9.08
C GLU A 69 10.97 -19.93 9.90
N GLN A 70 11.81 -19.59 10.88
CA GLN A 70 11.68 -18.37 11.68
C GLN A 70 11.82 -17.08 10.87
N LYS A 71 12.62 -17.09 9.80
CA LYS A 71 12.69 -15.94 8.87
C LYS A 71 11.42 -15.80 8.03
N ALA A 72 10.73 -16.90 7.76
CA ALA A 72 9.48 -16.90 7.02
C ALA A 72 8.29 -16.49 7.90
N THR A 73 8.19 -17.05 9.10
CA THR A 73 7.10 -16.83 10.07
C THR A 73 7.56 -17.05 11.51
N GLY A 74 6.94 -16.39 12.49
CA GLY A 74 7.14 -16.68 13.91
C GLY A 74 8.51 -16.32 14.52
N GLY A 75 9.44 -15.75 13.74
CA GLY A 75 10.68 -15.16 14.24
C GLY A 75 10.54 -13.69 14.64
N GLU A 76 11.67 -13.00 14.80
CA GLU A 76 11.71 -11.56 15.02
C GLU A 76 11.57 -10.83 13.67
N TYR A 77 10.47 -10.12 13.49
CA TYR A 77 10.07 -9.46 12.23
C TYR A 77 10.20 -10.36 10.98
N PRO A 78 9.39 -11.44 10.93
CA PRO A 78 9.41 -12.41 9.84
C PRO A 78 8.89 -11.81 8.52
N LEU A 79 9.15 -12.50 7.43
CA LEU A 79 8.76 -12.09 6.07
C LEU A 79 7.25 -11.85 5.94
N ASP A 80 6.41 -12.70 6.55
CA ASP A 80 4.95 -12.54 6.53
C ASP A 80 4.48 -11.24 7.22
N GLN A 81 5.09 -10.88 8.34
CA GLN A 81 4.84 -9.59 9.02
C GLN A 81 5.34 -8.43 8.18
N ALA A 82 6.55 -8.51 7.62
CA ALA A 82 7.10 -7.45 6.79
C ALA A 82 6.21 -7.17 5.58
N LEU A 83 5.75 -8.22 4.88
CA LEU A 83 4.84 -8.09 3.75
C LEU A 83 3.49 -7.49 4.16
N ALA A 84 2.94 -7.90 5.31
CA ALA A 84 1.70 -7.31 5.83
C ALA A 84 1.84 -5.80 6.12
N ASP A 85 2.96 -5.40 6.73
CA ASP A 85 3.24 -3.98 7.01
C ASP A 85 3.39 -3.18 5.72
N HIS A 86 4.09 -3.73 4.72
CA HIS A 86 4.23 -3.09 3.40
C HIS A 86 2.89 -2.95 2.68
N ILE A 87 2.03 -3.98 2.71
CA ILE A 87 0.66 -3.92 2.17
C ILE A 87 -0.13 -2.78 2.82
N ALA A 88 -0.09 -2.69 4.17
CA ALA A 88 -0.80 -1.66 4.90
C ALA A 88 -0.34 -0.24 4.52
N VAL A 89 0.95 -0.04 4.27
CA VAL A 89 1.49 1.25 3.79
C VAL A 89 0.98 1.56 2.38
N VAL A 90 1.03 0.58 1.46
CA VAL A 90 0.57 0.76 0.07
C VAL A 90 -0.95 1.04 0.00
N GLU A 91 -1.74 0.46 0.90
CA GLU A 91 -3.17 0.78 1.01
C GLU A 91 -3.41 2.22 1.46
N GLN A 92 -2.63 2.72 2.42
CA GLN A 92 -2.70 4.12 2.84
C GLN A 92 -2.27 5.08 1.73
N MET A 93 -1.20 4.73 1.00
CA MET A 93 -0.78 5.46 -0.21
C MET A 93 -1.91 5.60 -1.21
N LYS A 94 -2.52 4.46 -1.54
CA LYS A 94 -3.64 4.40 -2.48
C LYS A 94 -4.78 5.32 -2.03
N SER A 95 -5.16 5.27 -0.75
CA SER A 95 -6.25 6.09 -0.21
C SER A 95 -5.99 7.59 -0.35
N VAL A 96 -4.75 8.04 -0.09
CA VAL A 96 -4.37 9.45 -0.28
C VAL A 96 -4.50 9.86 -1.74
N PHE A 97 -4.02 9.05 -2.68
CA PHE A 97 -4.14 9.35 -4.11
C PHE A 97 -5.60 9.35 -4.58
N GLU A 98 -6.44 8.43 -4.11
CA GLU A 98 -7.87 8.44 -4.42
C GLU A 98 -8.57 9.70 -3.89
N LYS A 99 -8.20 10.18 -2.70
CA LYS A 99 -8.71 11.46 -2.17
C LYS A 99 -8.31 12.64 -3.05
N ILE A 100 -7.05 12.70 -3.53
CA ILE A 100 -6.59 13.79 -4.42
C ILE A 100 -7.42 13.81 -5.71
N ALA A 101 -7.64 12.64 -6.33
CA ALA A 101 -8.45 12.52 -7.54
C ALA A 101 -9.91 12.97 -7.33
N GLN A 102 -10.51 12.60 -6.19
CA GLN A 102 -11.87 13.00 -5.82
C GLN A 102 -11.99 14.52 -5.61
N ASN A 103 -11.04 15.12 -4.89
CA ASN A 103 -11.04 16.57 -4.67
C ASN A 103 -10.89 17.35 -5.98
N PHE A 104 -10.04 16.86 -6.90
CA PHE A 104 -9.90 17.46 -8.22
C PHE A 104 -11.21 17.41 -9.01
N THR A 105 -11.87 16.25 -9.06
CA THR A 105 -13.15 16.07 -9.77
C THR A 105 -14.24 16.97 -9.19
N ALA A 106 -14.34 17.06 -7.86
CA ALA A 106 -15.31 17.92 -7.19
C ALA A 106 -15.07 19.42 -7.46
N ALA A 107 -13.80 19.84 -7.51
CA ALA A 107 -13.44 21.23 -7.84
C ALA A 107 -13.82 21.58 -9.29
N GLU A 108 -13.56 20.68 -10.24
CA GLU A 108 -13.93 20.86 -11.66
C GLU A 108 -15.45 20.94 -11.85
N GLU A 109 -16.22 20.04 -11.23
CA GLU A 109 -17.68 20.06 -11.29
C GLU A 109 -18.28 21.36 -10.73
N SER A 110 -17.77 21.82 -9.58
CA SER A 110 -18.16 23.09 -8.95
C SER A 110 -17.85 24.29 -9.84
N ASN A 111 -16.66 24.32 -10.44
CA ASN A 111 -16.25 25.39 -11.35
C ASN A 111 -17.13 25.41 -12.60
N ALA A 112 -17.36 24.26 -13.24
CA ALA A 112 -18.20 24.16 -14.43
C ALA A 112 -19.62 24.69 -14.18
N GLN A 113 -20.25 24.32 -13.05
CA GLN A 113 -21.58 24.80 -12.66
C GLN A 113 -21.65 26.32 -12.49
N ARG A 114 -20.61 26.92 -11.89
CA ARG A 114 -20.54 28.39 -11.73
C ARG A 114 -20.42 29.11 -13.06
N PHE A 115 -19.61 28.60 -14.00
CA PHE A 115 -19.47 29.19 -15.32
C PHE A 115 -20.77 29.08 -16.15
N THR A 116 -21.45 27.94 -16.12
CA THR A 116 -22.75 27.81 -16.80
C THR A 116 -23.81 28.74 -16.21
N GLY A 117 -23.79 28.99 -14.89
CA GLY A 117 -24.72 29.91 -14.23
C GLY A 117 -24.51 31.38 -14.63
N ILE A 118 -23.27 31.79 -14.90
CA ILE A 118 -22.94 33.16 -15.35
C ILE A 118 -23.32 33.37 -16.82
N GLN A 119 -23.22 32.34 -17.67
CA GLN A 119 -23.54 32.46 -19.10
C GLN A 119 -25.06 32.52 -19.39
N HIS A 120 -25.90 32.20 -18.40
CA HIS A 120 -27.36 32.21 -18.52
C HIS A 120 -28.05 33.35 -17.74
N GLY A 121 -27.29 34.28 -17.14
CA GLY A 121 -27.79 35.48 -16.47
C GLY A 121 -27.40 36.75 -17.22
#